data_AF-A0A962B4U2-F1
#
_entry.id   AF-A0A962B4U2-F1
#
_cell.length_a   1.000
_cell.length_b   1.000
_cell.length_c   1.000
_cell.angle_alpha   90.00
_cell.angle_beta   90.00
_cell.angle_gamma   90.00
#
_symmetry.space_group_name_H-M   'P 1'
#
loop_
_entity.id
_entity.type
_entity.pdbx_description
1 polymer ?
#
loop_
_entity_poly.entity_id
_entity_poly.type
_entity_poly.pdbx_seq_one_letter_code
_entity_poly.pdbx_strand_id
1 'polypeptide(L)'
;MSYSIDFSPLLPWTVIWAAAALAVVLAGVLLWQRRPGVFFRLLALAAMLGAIANPTLRQEEREYLPNIAVVVLDESGSQTIAGRPAQMQEIRRQLEERFARIPKLEVKWVTSSKPGAEGASGTTLFTDLNRALANVPPDRVAGIVMVTDGQIHDIPKTAAQLGFDAPVHALLTGARGEFDRRIQILKAPRYGLVGSTGVIEVAVRESGGRQAGEVAVLRITREGQPVETRRVVVGQKVDIAFGFPHAGANFVEIELDALPGELTAVNNRVFVSAQGVRENLRVLLVSGEPHAGERTWRNLLKSDAAVDLVHFTILRPPEKQDGTPIHQLSLIAFP
;
A
#
# COMPACT_ATOMS: atom_id res chain seq x y z
N MET A 1 19.45 -36.58 22.50
CA MET A 1 20.73 -37.20 22.11
C MET A 1 20.45 -38.66 21.80
N SER A 2 20.65 -39.07 20.55
CA SER A 2 20.53 -40.46 20.13
C SER A 2 21.92 -40.97 19.78
N TYR A 3 22.34 -42.03 20.47
CA TYR A 3 23.54 -42.78 20.10
C TYR A 3 23.12 -43.87 19.13
N SER A 4 23.73 -43.87 17.94
CA SER A 4 23.57 -44.96 16.97
C SER A 4 24.93 -45.58 16.70
N ILE A 5 25.00 -46.91 16.72
CA ILE A 5 26.17 -47.64 16.26
C ILE A 5 25.99 -47.86 14.77
N ASP A 6 26.85 -47.22 13.98
CA ASP A 6 26.86 -47.37 12.53
C ASP A 6 28.11 -48.16 12.12
N PHE A 7 27.95 -49.12 11.21
CA PHE A 7 29.05 -49.94 10.71
C PHE A 7 29.51 -49.36 9.38
N SER A 8 30.73 -48.83 9.36
CA SER A 8 31.37 -48.27 8.17
C SER A 8 32.49 -49.20 7.71
N PRO A 9 32.16 -50.37 7.12
CA PRO A 9 33.12 -51.41 6.83
C PRO A 9 34.13 -50.95 5.77
N LEU A 10 35.40 -51.31 5.97
CA LEU A 10 36.48 -51.00 5.02
C LEU A 10 36.37 -51.80 3.71
N LEU A 11 35.58 -52.87 3.72
CA LEU A 11 35.35 -53.78 2.60
C LEU A 11 33.84 -53.97 2.37
N PRO A 12 33.41 -54.34 1.14
CA PRO A 12 32.02 -54.68 0.88
C PRO A 12 31.50 -55.75 1.85
N TRP A 13 30.25 -55.62 2.29
CA TRP A 13 29.61 -56.57 3.21
C TRP A 13 29.69 -58.02 2.74
N THR A 14 29.67 -58.26 1.43
CA THR A 14 29.83 -59.58 0.83
C THR A 14 31.16 -60.24 1.18
N VAL A 15 32.25 -59.46 1.16
CA VAL A 15 33.61 -59.94 1.51
C VAL A 15 33.71 -60.23 3.00
N ILE A 16 33.08 -59.41 3.83
CA ILE A 16 33.04 -59.61 5.29
C ILE A 16 32.24 -60.86 5.64
N TRP A 17 31.07 -61.07 5.03
CA TRP A 17 30.29 -62.29 5.21
C TRP A 17 31.03 -63.54 4.74
N ALA A 18 31.74 -63.47 3.60
CA ALA A 18 32.59 -64.57 3.13
C ALA A 18 33.75 -64.86 4.10
N ALA A 19 34.42 -63.83 4.61
CA ALA A 19 35.48 -63.96 5.61
C ALA A 19 34.94 -64.52 6.94
N ALA A 20 33.75 -64.11 7.37
CA ALA A 20 33.08 -64.63 8.55
C ALA A 20 32.72 -66.12 8.37
N ALA A 21 32.18 -66.51 7.22
CA ALA A 21 31.90 -67.92 6.91
C ALA A 21 33.17 -68.77 6.94
N LEU A 22 34.26 -68.29 6.35
CA LEU A 22 35.56 -68.96 6.40
C LEU A 22 36.10 -69.07 7.83
N ALA A 23 35.96 -68.01 8.63
CA ALA A 23 36.36 -68.00 10.04
C ALA A 23 35.58 -69.03 10.87
N VAL A 24 34.29 -69.23 10.60
CA VAL A 24 33.45 -70.25 11.24
C VAL A 24 33.89 -71.66 10.85
N VAL A 25 34.23 -71.91 9.59
CA VAL A 25 34.76 -73.21 9.15
C VAL A 25 36.10 -73.51 9.84
N LEU A 26 37.02 -72.54 9.88
CA LEU A 26 38.29 -72.67 10.57
C LEU A 26 38.11 -72.89 12.07
N ALA A 27 37.16 -72.20 12.70
CA ALA A 27 36.79 -72.39 14.10
C ALA A 27 36.32 -73.83 14.38
N GLY A 28 35.43 -74.36 13.53
CA GLY A 28 34.91 -75.73 13.64
C GLY A 28 36.01 -76.78 13.53
N VAL A 29 36.95 -76.62 12.58
CA VAL A 29 38.11 -77.52 12.42
C VAL A 29 39.04 -77.44 13.64
N LEU A 30 39.31 -76.24 14.16
CA LEU A 30 40.15 -76.05 15.34
C LEU A 30 39.54 -76.68 16.61
N LEU A 31 38.22 -76.55 16.77
CA LEU A 31 37.47 -77.17 17.86
C LEU A 31 37.45 -78.70 17.74
N TRP A 32 37.26 -79.24 16.53
CA TRP A 32 37.34 -80.68 16.28
C TRP A 32 38.72 -81.24 16.65
N GLN A 33 39.80 -80.54 16.25
CA GLN A 33 41.16 -80.97 16.53
C GLN A 33 41.60 -80.77 18.00
N ARG A 34 40.74 -80.22 18.88
CA ARG A 34 41.00 -79.99 20.32
C ARG A 34 42.37 -79.36 20.63
N ARG A 35 42.84 -78.44 19.78
CA ARG A 35 44.17 -77.85 19.97
C ARG A 35 44.20 -76.89 21.17
N PRO A 36 45.25 -76.89 22.01
CA PRO A 36 45.39 -75.89 23.05
C PRO A 36 45.48 -74.49 22.43
N GLY A 37 44.77 -73.51 23.00
CA GLY A 37 44.76 -72.12 22.53
C GLY A 37 43.69 -71.76 21.49
N VAL A 38 42.70 -72.62 21.23
CA VAL A 38 41.56 -72.30 20.32
C VAL A 38 40.87 -71.00 20.73
N PHE A 39 40.66 -70.78 22.02
CA PHE A 39 39.99 -69.58 22.53
C PHE A 39 40.66 -68.27 22.07
N PHE A 40 42.00 -68.18 22.18
CA PHE A 40 42.74 -67.00 21.74
C PHE A 40 42.72 -66.80 20.22
N ARG A 41 42.67 -67.89 19.44
CA ARG A 41 42.55 -67.81 17.97
C ARG A 41 41.16 -67.34 17.54
N LEU A 42 40.10 -67.81 18.21
CA LEU A 42 38.74 -67.33 17.97
C LEU A 42 38.59 -65.86 18.35
N LEU A 43 39.17 -65.46 19.49
CA LEU A 43 39.21 -64.07 19.92
C LEU A 43 39.92 -63.18 18.89
N ALA A 44 41.06 -63.63 18.35
CA ALA A 44 41.81 -62.90 17.33
C ALA A 44 41.03 -62.76 16.01
N LEU A 45 40.37 -63.84 15.56
CA LEU A 45 39.50 -63.80 14.37
C LEU A 45 38.30 -62.87 14.57
N ALA A 46 37.66 -62.93 15.74
CA ALA A 46 36.55 -62.05 16.08
C ALA A 46 36.99 -60.58 16.16
N ALA A 47 38.15 -60.30 16.78
CA ALA A 47 38.72 -58.96 16.84
C ALA A 47 39.07 -58.41 15.44
N MET A 48 39.61 -59.25 14.56
CA MET A 48 39.92 -58.88 13.18
C MET A 48 38.65 -58.58 12.36
N LEU A 49 37.62 -59.42 12.46
CA LEU A 49 36.32 -59.16 11.82
C LEU A 49 35.67 -57.88 12.38
N GLY A 50 35.74 -57.66 13.70
CA GLY A 50 35.27 -56.44 14.34
C GLY A 50 36.01 -55.19 13.86
N ALA A 51 37.33 -55.27 13.69
CA ALA A 51 38.15 -54.18 13.16
C ALA A 51 37.80 -53.85 11.70
N ILE A 52 37.55 -54.88 10.86
CA ILE A 52 37.15 -54.69 9.46
C ILE A 52 35.72 -54.11 9.36
N ALA A 53 34.82 -54.55 10.24
CA ALA A 53 33.46 -54.02 10.34
C ALA A 53 33.42 -52.56 10.82
N ASN A 54 34.49 -52.11 11.50
CA ASN A 54 34.73 -50.73 11.92
C ASN A 54 33.48 -50.07 12.55
N PRO A 55 33.04 -50.53 13.75
CA PRO A 55 31.89 -49.95 14.43
C PRO A 55 32.22 -48.51 14.85
N THR A 56 31.46 -47.57 14.32
CA THR A 56 31.58 -46.16 14.67
C THR A 56 30.42 -45.75 15.57
N LEU A 57 30.74 -45.09 16.68
CA LEU A 57 29.73 -44.50 17.55
C LEU A 57 29.38 -43.12 16.99
N ARG A 58 28.23 -43.00 16.33
CA ARG A 58 27.75 -41.73 15.80
C ARG A 58 26.88 -41.05 16.84
N GLN A 59 27.32 -39.88 17.29
CA GLN A 59 26.52 -38.97 18.10
C GLN A 59 25.80 -38.00 17.17
N GLU A 60 24.48 -38.10 17.07
CA GLU A 60 23.68 -37.17 16.29
C GLU A 60 23.28 -35.98 17.17
N GLU A 61 23.94 -34.84 16.97
CA GLU A 61 23.54 -33.55 17.55
C GLU A 61 22.48 -32.91 16.64
N ARG A 62 21.22 -33.00 17.06
CA ARG A 62 20.12 -32.28 16.43
C ARG A 62 19.91 -30.95 17.13
N GLU A 63 20.35 -29.88 16.50
CA GLU A 63 20.03 -28.52 16.92
C GLU A 63 18.71 -28.10 16.27
N TYR A 64 17.66 -27.96 17.08
CA TYR A 64 16.38 -27.46 16.59
C TYR A 64 16.46 -25.95 16.47
N LEU A 65 16.34 -25.45 15.24
CA LEU A 65 16.24 -24.01 15.00
C LEU A 65 14.96 -23.47 15.66
N PRO A 66 15.02 -22.29 16.31
CA PRO A 66 13.84 -21.68 16.88
C PRO A 66 12.86 -21.27 15.77
N ASN A 67 11.58 -21.47 16.04
CA ASN A 67 10.53 -20.98 15.16
C ASN A 67 10.38 -19.47 15.32
N ILE A 68 9.91 -18.79 14.29
CA ILE A 68 9.78 -17.33 14.25
C ILE A 68 8.28 -16.98 14.21
N ALA A 69 7.82 -16.20 15.19
CA ALA A 69 6.53 -15.52 15.14
C ALA A 69 6.75 -14.08 14.70
N VAL A 70 6.00 -13.62 13.69
CA VAL A 70 6.08 -12.24 13.21
C VAL A 70 4.89 -11.46 13.75
N VAL A 71 5.16 -10.35 14.44
CA VAL A 71 4.13 -9.45 14.94
C VAL A 71 4.22 -8.13 14.19
N VAL A 72 3.16 -7.80 13.46
CA VAL A 72 3.07 -6.54 12.71
C VAL A 72 2.19 -5.57 13.51
N LEU A 73 2.79 -4.46 13.92
CA LEU A 73 2.13 -3.35 14.60
C LEU A 73 1.83 -2.26 13.57
N ASP A 74 0.54 -1.96 13.42
CA ASP A 74 0.07 -0.84 12.61
C ASP A 74 0.37 0.48 13.35
N GLU A 75 1.25 1.32 12.81
CA GLU A 75 1.54 2.68 13.31
C GLU A 75 0.96 3.76 12.39
N SER A 76 -0.09 3.44 11.63
CA SER A 76 -0.79 4.41 10.78
C SER A 76 -1.48 5.51 11.59
N GLY A 77 -1.87 6.59 10.90
CA GLY A 77 -2.53 7.73 11.53
C GLY A 77 -3.82 7.35 12.26
N SER A 78 -4.56 6.34 11.81
CA SER A 78 -5.79 5.88 12.47
C SER A 78 -5.52 5.21 13.83
N GLN A 79 -4.32 4.69 14.06
CA GLN A 79 -3.90 4.11 15.35
C GLN A 79 -3.51 5.15 16.39
N THR A 80 -3.41 6.42 16.00
CA THR A 80 -3.17 7.54 16.94
C THR A 80 -4.46 8.07 17.59
N ILE A 81 -5.62 7.61 17.12
CA ILE A 81 -6.92 8.15 17.48
C ILE A 81 -7.55 7.36 18.64
N ALA A 82 -8.36 8.04 19.47
CA ALA A 82 -9.26 7.43 20.46
C ALA A 82 -8.62 6.39 21.40
N GLY A 83 -7.51 6.73 22.07
CA GLY A 83 -6.89 5.88 23.10
C GLY A 83 -6.23 4.60 22.57
N ARG A 84 -6.26 4.36 21.26
CA ARG A 84 -5.60 3.23 20.58
C ARG A 84 -4.09 3.14 20.85
N PRO A 85 -3.32 4.24 21.03
CA PRO A 85 -1.91 4.12 21.40
C PRO A 85 -1.70 3.37 22.73
N ALA A 86 -2.53 3.63 23.72
CA ALA A 86 -2.47 2.94 25.01
C ALA A 86 -2.90 1.47 24.88
N GLN A 87 -3.95 1.21 24.09
CA GLN A 87 -4.40 -0.16 23.79
C GLN A 87 -3.32 -0.97 23.07
N MET A 88 -2.62 -0.35 22.11
CA MET A 88 -1.54 -0.99 21.36
C MET A 88 -0.34 -1.32 22.24
N GLN A 89 0.05 -0.40 23.13
CA GLN A 89 1.11 -0.65 24.11
C GLN A 89 0.74 -1.80 25.06
N GLU A 90 -0.51 -1.86 25.51
CA GLU A 90 -1.00 -2.94 26.36
C GLU A 90 -1.01 -4.29 25.61
N ILE A 91 -1.49 -4.32 24.36
CA ILE A 91 -1.47 -5.52 23.51
C ILE A 91 -0.03 -5.98 23.30
N ARG A 92 0.89 -5.07 22.98
CA ARG A 92 2.31 -5.38 22.80
C ARG A 92 2.89 -6.04 24.06
N ARG A 93 2.67 -5.45 25.24
CA ARG A 93 3.13 -6.01 26.52
C ARG A 93 2.57 -7.42 26.75
N GLN A 94 1.26 -7.62 26.56
CA GLN A 94 0.63 -8.92 26.76
C GLN A 94 1.15 -9.98 25.76
N LEU A 95 1.44 -9.59 24.52
CA LEU A 95 2.03 -10.48 23.52
C LEU A 95 3.47 -10.85 23.89
N GLU A 96 4.29 -9.88 24.33
CA GLU A 96 5.65 -10.13 24.82
C GLU A 96 5.63 -11.15 25.99
N GLU A 97 4.75 -10.94 26.97
CA GLU A 97 4.60 -11.85 28.12
C GLU A 97 4.13 -13.26 27.73
N ARG A 98 3.23 -13.38 26.75
CA ARG A 98 2.72 -14.69 26.30
C ARG A 98 3.73 -15.42 25.43
N PHE A 99 4.39 -14.73 24.51
CA PHE A 99 5.41 -15.34 23.65
C PHE A 99 6.66 -15.75 24.43
N ALA A 100 7.04 -15.02 25.47
CA ALA A 100 8.15 -15.39 26.35
C ALA A 100 7.94 -16.74 27.07
N ARG A 101 6.69 -17.21 27.20
CA ARG A 101 6.38 -18.52 27.81
C ARG A 101 6.56 -19.69 26.84
N ILE A 102 6.72 -19.43 25.54
CA ILE A 102 6.84 -20.47 24.52
C ILE A 102 8.33 -20.76 24.30
N PRO A 103 8.82 -21.97 24.64
CA PRO A 103 10.23 -22.29 24.44
C PRO A 103 10.58 -22.35 22.94
N LYS A 104 11.79 -21.89 22.59
CA LYS A 104 12.32 -21.89 21.21
C LYS A 104 11.48 -21.09 20.20
N LEU A 105 10.85 -20.01 20.65
CA LEU A 105 10.16 -19.05 19.80
C LEU A 105 10.93 -17.72 19.76
N GLU A 106 11.27 -17.27 18.56
CA GLU A 106 11.83 -15.95 18.30
C GLU A 106 10.72 -15.03 17.80
N VAL A 107 10.54 -13.86 18.43
CA VAL A 107 9.50 -12.90 18.03
C VAL A 107 10.14 -11.78 17.24
N LYS A 108 9.68 -11.60 16.00
CA LYS A 108 10.11 -10.51 15.13
C LYS A 108 9.03 -9.43 15.10
N TRP A 109 9.34 -8.28 15.69
CA TRP A 109 8.47 -7.11 15.68
C TRP A 109 8.69 -6.30 14.42
N VAL A 110 7.60 -5.99 13.72
CA VAL A 110 7.59 -5.19 12.50
C VAL A 110 6.62 -4.06 12.71
N THR A 111 7.04 -2.83 12.51
CA THR A 111 6.16 -1.66 12.54
C THR A 111 5.84 -1.25 11.11
N SER A 112 4.57 -0.94 10.84
CA SER A 112 4.19 -0.41 9.53
C SER A 112 4.72 1.00 9.34
N SER A 113 4.87 1.40 8.09
CA SER A 113 5.35 2.74 7.72
C SER A 113 4.49 3.86 8.32
N LYS A 114 5.12 4.84 8.98
CA LYS A 114 4.46 6.03 9.53
C LYS A 114 3.95 6.95 8.41
N PRO A 115 2.84 7.69 8.62
CA PRO A 115 2.41 8.72 7.68
C PRO A 115 3.51 9.78 7.53
N GLY A 116 4.06 9.95 6.32
CA GLY A 116 5.10 10.94 6.03
C GLY A 116 6.36 10.42 5.33
N ALA A 117 6.55 9.10 5.22
CA ALA A 117 7.49 8.55 4.25
C ALA A 117 6.93 8.74 2.83
N GLU A 118 7.69 9.41 1.96
CA GLU A 118 7.27 9.83 0.62
C GLU A 118 6.51 8.72 -0.13
N GLY A 119 5.24 8.99 -0.49
CA GLY A 119 4.48 8.19 -1.46
C GLY A 119 3.50 7.14 -0.94
N ALA A 120 3.45 6.82 0.37
CA ALA A 120 2.50 5.83 0.89
C ALA A 120 1.10 6.44 1.13
N SER A 121 0.22 6.33 0.14
CA SER A 121 -1.22 6.62 0.31
C SER A 121 -1.95 5.39 0.87
N GLY A 122 -2.02 5.27 2.20
CA GLY A 122 -2.78 4.22 2.88
C GLY A 122 -1.92 3.28 3.74
N THR A 123 -2.60 2.39 4.48
CA THR A 123 -1.96 1.43 5.40
C THR A 123 -1.50 0.20 4.64
N THR A 124 -0.17 0.02 4.49
CA THR A 124 0.47 -1.07 3.72
C THR A 124 1.07 -2.16 4.62
N LEU A 125 0.22 -2.89 5.34
CA LEU A 125 0.66 -3.89 6.33
C LEU A 125 1.25 -5.14 5.69
N PHE A 126 0.69 -5.60 4.57
CA PHE A 126 1.16 -6.82 3.90
C PHE A 126 2.48 -6.60 3.17
N THR A 127 2.69 -5.40 2.64
CA THR A 127 3.95 -5.02 2.01
C THR A 127 5.09 -5.02 3.04
N ASP A 128 4.85 -4.44 4.21
CA ASP A 128 5.82 -4.41 5.30
C ASP A 128 6.04 -5.82 5.90
N LEU A 129 4.99 -6.64 5.98
CA LEU A 129 5.10 -8.06 6.32
C LEU A 129 5.99 -8.83 5.33
N ASN A 130 5.74 -8.69 4.03
CA ASN A 130 6.52 -9.38 2.99
C ASN A 130 8.00 -8.97 3.04
N ARG A 131 8.29 -7.69 3.30
CA ARG A 131 9.66 -7.21 3.51
C ARG A 131 10.30 -7.86 4.74
N ALA A 132 9.55 -8.02 5.83
CA ALA A 132 10.04 -8.67 7.04
C ALA A 132 10.27 -10.18 6.86
N LEU A 133 9.46 -10.83 6.03
CA LEU A 133 9.55 -12.25 5.70
C LEU A 133 10.62 -12.56 4.65
N ALA A 134 11.08 -11.59 3.87
CA ALA A 134 12.10 -11.80 2.83
C ALA A 134 13.41 -12.44 3.36
N ASN A 135 13.73 -12.20 4.64
CA ASN A 135 14.92 -12.77 5.31
C ASN A 135 14.58 -13.93 6.26
N VAL A 136 13.35 -14.47 6.21
CA VAL A 136 12.89 -15.54 7.09
C VAL A 136 12.55 -16.78 6.25
N PRO A 137 13.17 -17.94 6.51
CA PRO A 137 12.79 -19.18 5.84
C PRO A 137 11.31 -19.51 6.06
N PRO A 138 10.52 -19.83 5.02
CA PRO A 138 9.08 -20.11 5.15
C PRO A 138 8.78 -21.22 6.16
N ASP A 139 9.60 -22.27 6.20
CA ASP A 139 9.45 -23.42 7.10
C ASP A 139 9.64 -23.08 8.59
N ARG A 140 10.20 -21.91 8.90
CA ARG A 140 10.42 -21.44 10.28
C ARG A 140 9.31 -20.52 10.77
N VAL A 141 8.38 -20.09 9.92
CA VAL A 141 7.31 -19.17 10.31
C VAL A 141 6.25 -19.95 11.11
N ALA A 142 6.17 -19.71 12.41
CA ALA A 142 5.17 -20.33 13.27
C ALA A 142 3.77 -19.75 13.08
N GLY A 143 3.70 -18.46 12.74
CA GLY A 143 2.46 -17.70 12.65
C GLY A 143 2.72 -16.21 12.62
N ILE A 144 1.70 -15.47 12.19
CA ILE A 144 1.74 -14.01 12.07
C ILE A 144 0.60 -13.42 12.88
N VAL A 145 0.91 -12.39 13.66
CA VAL A 145 -0.09 -11.60 14.41
C VAL A 145 -0.06 -10.17 13.90
N MET A 146 -1.18 -9.69 13.40
CA MET A 146 -1.36 -8.31 12.97
C MET A 146 -2.17 -7.57 14.02
N VAL A 147 -1.68 -6.42 14.49
CA VAL A 147 -2.40 -5.52 15.39
C VAL A 147 -2.79 -4.29 14.59
N THR A 148 -4.08 -4.15 14.26
CA THR A 148 -4.61 -3.10 13.36
C THR A 148 -6.07 -2.79 13.70
N ASP A 149 -6.63 -1.71 13.14
CA ASP A 149 -8.05 -1.34 13.26
C ASP A 149 -8.91 -1.99 12.15
N GLY A 150 -8.25 -2.74 11.25
CA GLY A 150 -8.89 -3.47 10.15
C GLY A 150 -8.97 -2.67 8.83
N GLN A 151 -8.52 -1.42 8.80
CA GLN A 151 -8.54 -0.58 7.58
C GLN A 151 -7.24 -0.71 6.77
N ILE A 152 -7.04 -1.89 6.21
CA ILE A 152 -5.84 -2.24 5.43
C ILE A 152 -6.09 -2.03 3.94
N HIS A 153 -5.15 -1.38 3.24
CA HIS A 153 -5.31 -1.03 1.82
C HIS A 153 -4.61 -2.00 0.86
N ASP A 154 -3.73 -2.86 1.36
CA ASP A 154 -2.91 -3.79 0.58
C ASP A 154 -3.24 -5.28 0.83
N ILE A 155 -4.47 -5.58 1.22
CA ILE A 155 -4.91 -6.97 1.43
C ILE A 155 -4.80 -7.75 0.10
N PRO A 156 -4.02 -8.85 0.05
CA PRO A 156 -3.91 -9.67 -1.14
C PRO A 156 -5.26 -10.33 -1.47
N LYS A 157 -5.59 -10.44 -2.76
CA LYS A 157 -6.86 -11.03 -3.22
C LYS A 157 -6.96 -12.53 -2.98
N THR A 158 -5.83 -13.20 -2.76
CA THR A 158 -5.75 -14.66 -2.60
C THR A 158 -4.65 -15.00 -1.60
N ALA A 159 -4.94 -15.91 -0.66
CA ALA A 159 -3.98 -16.33 0.36
C ALA A 159 -2.68 -16.93 -0.22
N ALA A 160 -2.75 -17.57 -1.39
CA ALA A 160 -1.58 -18.12 -2.09
C ALA A 160 -0.50 -17.08 -2.46
N GLN A 161 -0.85 -15.78 -2.50
CA GLN A 161 0.09 -14.70 -2.82
C GLN A 161 1.04 -14.34 -1.65
N LEU A 162 0.78 -14.88 -0.45
CA LEU A 162 1.57 -14.61 0.75
C LEU A 162 2.91 -15.38 0.77
N GLY A 163 3.02 -16.48 0.04
CA GLY A 163 4.28 -17.22 -0.11
C GLY A 163 4.77 -17.97 1.13
N PHE A 164 3.93 -18.09 2.16
CA PHE A 164 4.19 -18.88 3.37
C PHE A 164 2.95 -19.70 3.77
N ASP A 165 3.16 -20.80 4.49
CA ASP A 165 2.10 -21.67 5.01
C ASP A 165 2.06 -21.58 6.54
N ALA A 166 1.47 -20.49 7.05
CA ALA A 166 1.39 -20.20 8.47
C ALA A 166 0.08 -19.49 8.82
N PRO A 167 -0.48 -19.69 10.03
CA PRO A 167 -1.72 -19.03 10.45
C PRO A 167 -1.50 -17.52 10.60
N VAL A 168 -2.46 -16.73 10.10
CA VAL A 168 -2.51 -15.28 10.25
C VAL A 168 -3.64 -14.92 11.22
N HIS A 169 -3.28 -14.25 12.32
CA HIS A 169 -4.21 -13.77 13.32
C HIS A 169 -4.27 -12.24 13.28
N ALA A 170 -5.47 -11.67 13.38
CA ALA A 170 -5.67 -10.23 13.50
C ALA A 170 -6.22 -9.89 14.89
N LEU A 171 -5.56 -8.96 15.58
CA LEU A 171 -6.02 -8.32 16.80
C LEU A 171 -6.51 -6.93 16.44
N LEU A 172 -7.82 -6.73 16.60
CA LEU A 172 -8.47 -5.48 16.24
C LEU A 172 -8.38 -4.48 17.41
N THR A 173 -7.84 -3.29 17.13
CA THR A 173 -7.87 -2.13 18.03
C THR A 173 -9.13 -1.30 17.81
N GLY A 174 -9.55 -0.56 18.84
CA GLY A 174 -10.81 0.18 18.86
C GLY A 174 -11.93 -0.49 19.66
N ALA A 175 -13.06 0.19 19.74
CA ALA A 175 -14.28 -0.21 20.41
C ALA A 175 -15.36 -0.72 19.43
N ARG A 176 -16.32 -1.49 19.95
CA ARG A 176 -17.45 -1.97 19.16
C ARG A 176 -18.40 -0.82 18.84
N GLY A 177 -18.85 -0.74 17.58
CA GLY A 177 -19.79 0.28 17.14
C GLY A 177 -19.17 1.67 16.97
N GLU A 178 -17.85 1.76 16.86
CA GLU A 178 -17.19 2.99 16.43
C GLU A 178 -17.63 3.37 15.04
N PHE A 179 -17.94 4.65 14.85
CA PHE A 179 -18.30 5.20 13.56
C PHE A 179 -17.54 6.50 13.30
N ASP A 180 -17.34 6.77 12.02
CA ASP A 180 -16.65 7.96 11.55
C ASP A 180 -17.37 8.46 10.29
N ARG A 181 -17.70 9.76 10.25
CA ARG A 181 -18.22 10.38 9.03
C ARG A 181 -17.11 11.15 8.36
N ARG A 182 -17.22 11.23 7.04
CA ARG A 182 -16.29 11.99 6.22
C ARG A 182 -16.98 12.59 5.02
N ILE A 183 -16.48 13.76 4.62
CA ILE A 183 -16.89 14.37 3.36
C ILE A 183 -16.00 13.80 2.25
N GLN A 184 -16.61 13.05 1.33
CA GLN A 184 -15.93 12.55 0.13
C GLN A 184 -16.18 13.50 -1.04
N ILE A 185 -15.10 14.07 -1.60
CA ILE A 185 -15.19 14.80 -2.87
C ILE A 185 -15.25 13.78 -4.01
N LEU A 186 -16.32 13.84 -4.80
CA LEU A 186 -16.47 13.04 -6.02
C LEU A 186 -15.94 13.80 -7.23
N LYS A 187 -16.23 15.11 -7.29
CA LYS A 187 -15.81 16.00 -8.36
C LYS A 187 -15.64 17.40 -7.82
N ALA A 188 -14.56 18.06 -8.21
CA ALA A 188 -14.33 19.47 -7.91
C ALA A 188 -13.70 20.15 -9.14
N PRO A 189 -14.13 21.37 -9.48
CA PRO A 189 -13.49 22.13 -10.54
C PRO A 189 -12.08 22.53 -10.08
N ARG A 190 -11.09 22.44 -10.98
CA ARG A 190 -9.73 22.95 -10.73
C ARG A 190 -9.54 24.36 -11.26
N TYR A 191 -10.31 24.73 -12.28
CA TYR A 191 -10.29 26.02 -12.94
C TYR A 191 -11.71 26.45 -13.30
N GLY A 192 -11.94 27.74 -13.38
CA GLY A 192 -13.19 28.31 -13.90
C GLY A 192 -12.99 29.75 -14.36
N LEU A 193 -13.89 30.22 -15.21
CA LEU A 193 -13.86 31.61 -15.67
C LEU A 193 -14.32 32.53 -14.54
N VAL A 194 -13.68 33.70 -14.38
CA VAL A 194 -14.14 34.71 -13.43
C VAL A 194 -15.59 35.09 -13.72
N GLY A 195 -16.45 35.09 -12.70
CA GLY A 195 -17.90 35.32 -12.81
C GLY A 195 -18.72 34.07 -13.16
N SER A 196 -18.08 32.96 -13.54
CA SER A 196 -18.77 31.68 -13.75
C SER A 196 -19.02 30.93 -12.44
N THR A 197 -19.89 29.93 -12.48
CA THR A 197 -20.18 29.03 -11.37
C THR A 197 -19.87 27.60 -11.80
N GLY A 198 -18.93 26.95 -11.10
CA GLY A 198 -18.68 25.52 -11.18
C GLY A 198 -19.52 24.74 -10.17
N VAL A 199 -19.41 23.41 -10.23
CA VAL A 199 -20.13 22.50 -9.32
C VAL A 199 -19.11 21.60 -8.63
N ILE A 200 -19.15 21.56 -7.29
CA ILE A 200 -18.51 20.53 -6.48
C ILE A 200 -19.55 19.45 -6.19
N GLU A 201 -19.25 18.22 -6.57
CA GLU A 201 -20.03 17.04 -6.18
C GLU A 201 -19.38 16.44 -4.93
N VAL A 202 -20.08 16.49 -3.80
CA VAL A 202 -19.66 15.84 -2.55
C VAL A 202 -20.66 14.77 -2.13
N ALA A 203 -20.20 13.79 -1.37
CA ALA A 203 -21.05 12.83 -0.68
C ALA A 203 -20.57 12.68 0.76
N VAL A 204 -21.51 12.72 1.71
CA VAL A 204 -21.21 12.36 3.10
C VAL A 204 -21.18 10.85 3.18
N ARG A 205 -20.05 10.29 3.59
CA ARG A 205 -19.86 8.87 3.84
C ARG A 205 -19.75 8.62 5.31
N GLU A 206 -20.27 7.49 5.74
CA GLU A 206 -20.09 7.01 7.10
C GLU A 206 -19.50 5.60 7.04
N SER A 207 -18.56 5.34 7.94
CA SER A 207 -17.96 4.02 8.17
C SER A 207 -18.30 3.59 9.60
N GLY A 208 -18.58 2.30 9.82
CA GLY A 208 -18.79 1.77 11.19
C GLY A 208 -20.23 1.40 11.57
N GLY A 209 -21.21 1.60 10.69
CA GLY A 209 -22.47 0.85 10.75
C GLY A 209 -23.74 1.58 11.21
N ARG A 210 -23.81 2.92 11.14
CA ARG A 210 -25.12 3.59 11.14
C ARG A 210 -25.69 3.58 9.71
N GLN A 211 -27.01 3.61 9.61
CA GLN A 211 -27.72 3.43 8.34
C GLN A 211 -27.57 4.64 7.42
N ALA A 212 -27.29 4.39 6.15
CA ALA A 212 -27.48 5.35 5.08
C ALA A 212 -28.93 5.86 5.11
N GLY A 213 -29.13 7.18 5.06
CA GLY A 213 -30.46 7.80 5.16
C GLY A 213 -30.64 8.81 6.29
N GLU A 214 -29.72 8.88 7.26
CA GLU A 214 -29.73 9.94 8.26
C GLU A 214 -29.48 11.33 7.61
N VAL A 215 -30.10 12.36 8.18
CA VAL A 215 -29.91 13.74 7.74
C VAL A 215 -28.69 14.33 8.44
N ALA A 216 -27.71 14.72 7.63
CA ALA A 216 -26.54 15.46 8.03
C ALA A 216 -26.68 16.95 7.69
N VAL A 217 -25.99 17.79 8.45
CA VAL A 217 -25.96 19.24 8.21
C VAL A 217 -24.55 19.63 7.75
N LEU A 218 -24.47 20.20 6.55
CA LEU A 218 -23.25 20.78 6.01
C LEU A 218 -23.25 22.29 6.22
N ARG A 219 -22.13 22.82 6.68
CA ARG A 219 -21.81 24.25 6.77
C ARG A 219 -20.83 24.57 5.65
N ILE A 220 -21.26 25.41 4.72
CA ILE A 220 -20.49 25.78 3.53
C ILE A 220 -20.05 27.22 3.73
N THR A 221 -18.75 27.42 3.83
CA THR A 221 -18.14 28.75 3.97
C THR A 221 -17.45 29.11 2.65
N ARG A 222 -17.86 30.24 2.08
CA ARG A 222 -17.23 30.84 0.90
C ARG A 222 -16.57 32.15 1.30
N GLU A 223 -15.52 32.54 0.60
CA GLU A 223 -14.79 33.78 0.87
C GLU A 223 -15.72 35.00 0.93
N GLY A 224 -15.78 35.66 2.09
CA GLY A 224 -16.57 36.87 2.32
C GLY A 224 -18.09 36.70 2.35
N GLN A 225 -18.63 35.47 2.30
CA GLN A 225 -20.06 35.20 2.38
C GLN A 225 -20.47 34.63 3.75
N PRO A 226 -21.72 34.86 4.21
CA PRO A 226 -22.23 34.19 5.41
C PRO A 226 -22.26 32.67 5.22
N VAL A 227 -22.08 31.93 6.32
CA VAL A 227 -22.09 30.47 6.32
C VAL A 227 -23.44 29.95 5.84
N GLU A 228 -23.44 29.22 4.72
CA GLU A 228 -24.62 28.56 4.18
C GLU A 228 -24.79 27.21 4.89
N THR A 229 -25.97 26.93 5.43
CA THR A 229 -26.27 25.65 6.07
C THR A 229 -27.19 24.83 5.17
N ARG A 230 -26.78 23.60 4.84
CA ARG A 230 -27.55 22.71 3.96
C ARG A 230 -27.76 21.34 4.59
N ARG A 231 -29.02 20.90 4.64
CA ARG A 231 -29.37 19.53 5.06
C ARG A 231 -29.19 18.57 3.90
N VAL A 232 -28.48 17.48 4.15
CA VAL A 232 -28.14 16.46 3.16
C VAL A 232 -28.39 15.08 3.73
N VAL A 233 -28.63 14.10 2.86
CA VAL A 233 -28.82 12.71 3.28
C VAL A 233 -27.49 11.97 3.14
N VAL A 234 -27.06 11.28 4.20
CA VAL A 234 -25.83 10.48 4.19
C VAL A 234 -25.89 9.44 3.07
N GLY A 235 -24.82 9.34 2.28
CA GLY A 235 -24.68 8.43 1.14
C GLY A 235 -25.19 8.98 -0.19
N GLN A 236 -25.94 10.08 -0.21
CA GLN A 236 -26.39 10.72 -1.46
C GLN A 236 -25.37 11.75 -1.96
N LYS A 237 -25.36 11.95 -3.27
CA LYS A 237 -24.55 13.00 -3.92
C LYS A 237 -25.22 14.35 -3.73
N VAL A 238 -24.41 15.37 -3.47
CA VAL A 238 -24.86 16.74 -3.24
C VAL A 238 -24.00 17.67 -4.09
N ASP A 239 -24.69 18.47 -4.90
CA ASP A 239 -24.06 19.46 -5.76
C ASP A 239 -24.01 20.81 -5.04
N ILE A 240 -22.79 21.32 -4.82
CA ILE A 240 -22.53 22.61 -4.19
C ILE A 240 -21.98 23.55 -5.24
N ALA A 241 -22.62 24.72 -5.38
CA ALA A 241 -22.17 25.77 -6.28
C ALA A 241 -20.82 26.34 -5.81
N PHE A 242 -19.87 26.42 -6.73
CA PHE A 242 -18.55 27.03 -6.54
C PHE A 242 -18.42 28.25 -7.44
N GLY A 243 -18.46 29.44 -6.86
CA GLY A 243 -18.30 30.69 -7.61
C GLY A 243 -16.83 31.05 -7.81
N PHE A 244 -16.53 31.76 -8.91
CA PHE A 244 -15.22 32.33 -9.19
C PHE A 244 -15.28 33.88 -9.15
N PRO A 245 -15.37 34.51 -7.97
CA PRO A 245 -15.52 35.97 -7.84
C PRO A 245 -14.33 36.76 -8.40
N HIS A 246 -13.11 36.21 -8.33
CA HIS A 246 -11.91 36.87 -8.82
C HIS A 246 -10.93 35.89 -9.46
N ALA A 247 -9.95 36.47 -10.15
CA ALA A 247 -8.82 35.72 -10.70
C ALA A 247 -7.92 35.20 -9.55
N GLY A 248 -7.26 34.07 -9.78
CA GLY A 248 -6.40 33.43 -8.78
C GLY A 248 -7.11 32.37 -7.93
N ALA A 249 -6.54 32.01 -6.80
CA ALA A 249 -7.06 30.92 -5.97
C ALA A 249 -8.36 31.35 -5.28
N ASN A 250 -9.40 30.54 -5.43
CA ASN A 250 -10.67 30.66 -4.72
C ASN A 250 -10.85 29.40 -3.87
N PHE A 251 -11.40 29.55 -2.67
CA PHE A 251 -11.59 28.46 -1.71
C PHE A 251 -13.05 28.33 -1.27
N VAL A 252 -13.48 27.09 -1.09
CA VAL A 252 -14.73 26.75 -0.40
C VAL A 252 -14.41 25.72 0.67
N GLU A 253 -14.75 26.04 1.91
CA GLU A 253 -14.69 25.11 3.03
C GLU A 253 -16.07 24.49 3.22
N ILE A 254 -16.09 23.16 3.33
CA ILE A 254 -17.29 22.38 3.62
C ILE A 254 -17.02 21.64 4.92
N GLU A 255 -17.82 21.93 5.93
CA GLU A 255 -17.77 21.30 7.24
C GLU A 255 -19.05 20.51 7.51
N LEU A 256 -18.91 19.33 8.10
CA LEU A 256 -20.00 18.47 8.56
C LEU A 256 -20.12 18.59 10.09
N ASP A 257 -21.33 18.82 10.58
CA ASP A 257 -21.59 18.91 12.02
C ASP A 257 -21.21 17.60 12.72
N ALA A 258 -20.30 17.67 13.70
CA ALA A 258 -19.82 16.52 14.47
C ALA A 258 -20.93 15.90 15.34
N LEU A 259 -20.93 14.58 15.47
CA LEU A 259 -21.88 13.84 16.29
C LEU A 259 -21.20 13.32 17.56
N PRO A 260 -21.93 13.24 18.69
CA PRO A 260 -21.41 12.57 19.88
C PRO A 260 -21.06 11.10 19.57
N GLY A 261 -19.86 10.68 19.96
CA GLY A 261 -19.37 9.31 19.73
C GLY A 261 -18.67 9.08 18.39
N GLU A 262 -18.50 10.12 17.56
CA GLU A 262 -17.70 10.07 16.35
C GLU A 262 -16.20 9.92 16.65
N LEU A 263 -15.52 9.08 15.87
CA LEU A 263 -14.12 8.75 16.09
C LEU A 263 -13.18 9.96 15.93
N THR A 264 -13.38 10.76 14.88
CA THR A 264 -12.62 12.00 14.67
C THR A 264 -13.44 13.06 13.96
N ALA A 265 -13.33 14.31 14.41
CA ALA A 265 -13.93 15.45 13.71
C ALA A 265 -13.05 15.96 12.55
N VAL A 266 -11.82 15.46 12.40
CA VAL A 266 -10.88 15.92 11.36
C VAL A 266 -11.39 15.56 9.97
N ASN A 267 -12.03 14.40 9.83
CA ASN A 267 -12.56 13.92 8.56
C ASN A 267 -13.85 14.63 8.13
N ASN A 268 -14.43 15.45 9.02
CA ASN A 268 -15.65 16.21 8.78
C ASN A 268 -15.41 17.54 8.06
N ARG A 269 -14.17 17.90 7.75
CA ARG A 269 -13.84 19.18 7.10
C ARG A 269 -13.07 18.92 5.81
N VAL A 270 -13.45 19.64 4.76
CA VAL A 270 -12.73 19.60 3.49
C VAL A 270 -12.61 20.99 2.88
N PHE A 271 -11.44 21.25 2.31
CA PHE A 271 -11.12 22.48 1.60
C PHE A 271 -11.01 22.18 0.12
N VAL A 272 -11.83 22.83 -0.69
CA VAL A 272 -11.75 22.76 -2.15
C VAL A 272 -11.17 24.07 -2.66
N SER A 273 -10.09 23.98 -3.44
CA SER A 273 -9.46 25.11 -4.08
C SER A 273 -9.53 25.00 -5.61
N ALA A 274 -9.83 26.12 -6.26
CA ALA A 274 -9.88 26.21 -7.71
C ALA A 274 -9.36 27.57 -8.18
N GLN A 275 -8.76 27.60 -9.37
CA GLN A 275 -8.17 28.81 -9.94
C GLN A 275 -9.15 29.53 -10.87
N GLY A 276 -9.47 30.79 -10.56
CA GLY A 276 -10.20 31.69 -11.43
C GLY A 276 -9.30 32.24 -12.53
N VAL A 277 -9.67 31.99 -13.78
CA VAL A 277 -8.97 32.51 -14.96
C VAL A 277 -9.87 33.53 -15.63
N ARG A 278 -9.30 34.68 -16.03
CA ARG A 278 -10.05 35.67 -16.81
C ARG A 278 -10.19 35.17 -18.24
N GLU A 279 -11.38 35.30 -18.81
CA GLU A 279 -11.52 35.17 -20.26
C GLU A 279 -10.95 36.43 -20.91
N ASN A 280 -10.12 36.26 -21.94
CA ASN A 280 -9.67 37.40 -22.73
C ASN A 280 -10.82 37.87 -23.62
N LEU A 281 -11.11 39.16 -23.62
CA LEU A 281 -12.04 39.79 -24.54
C LEU A 281 -11.47 39.68 -25.96
N ARG A 282 -12.12 38.89 -26.82
CA ARG A 282 -11.73 38.79 -28.23
C ARG A 282 -12.33 39.95 -29.01
N VAL A 283 -11.48 40.80 -29.56
CA VAL A 283 -11.89 41.98 -30.33
C VAL A 283 -11.43 41.83 -31.77
N LEU A 284 -12.36 41.93 -32.71
CA LEU A 284 -12.08 42.02 -34.14
C LEU A 284 -12.19 43.48 -34.56
N LEU A 285 -11.05 44.12 -34.84
CA LEU A 285 -11.01 45.47 -35.40
C LEU A 285 -10.93 45.35 -36.92
N VAL A 286 -11.92 45.90 -37.65
CA VAL A 286 -11.94 45.94 -39.11
C VAL A 286 -11.88 47.39 -39.56
N SER A 287 -10.89 47.72 -40.39
CA SER A 287 -10.64 49.06 -40.92
C SER A 287 -10.61 49.04 -42.45
N GLY A 288 -11.22 50.02 -43.10
CA GLY A 288 -11.24 50.15 -44.58
C GLY A 288 -10.03 50.90 -45.15
N GLU A 289 -9.31 51.65 -44.31
CA GLU A 289 -8.17 52.46 -44.75
C GLU A 289 -7.28 52.82 -43.54
N PRO A 290 -5.93 52.80 -43.68
CA PRO A 290 -5.05 53.11 -42.55
C PRO A 290 -5.19 54.58 -42.12
N HIS A 291 -5.64 54.82 -40.89
CA HIS A 291 -5.74 56.18 -40.32
C HIS A 291 -5.19 56.26 -38.89
N ALA A 292 -4.78 57.46 -38.46
CA ALA A 292 -4.14 57.66 -37.16
C ALA A 292 -5.01 57.23 -35.96
N GLY A 293 -6.34 57.36 -36.06
CA GLY A 293 -7.29 56.92 -35.04
C GLY A 293 -7.28 55.40 -34.82
N GLU A 294 -7.10 54.61 -35.87
CA GLU A 294 -7.01 53.14 -35.79
C GLU A 294 -5.77 52.71 -35.00
N ARG A 295 -4.64 53.40 -35.18
CA ARG A 295 -3.43 53.17 -34.37
C ARG A 295 -3.70 53.44 -32.89
N THR A 296 -4.43 54.50 -32.57
CA THR A 296 -4.80 54.82 -31.19
C THR A 296 -5.67 53.73 -30.58
N TRP A 297 -6.72 53.29 -31.29
CA TRP A 297 -7.59 52.19 -30.84
C TRP A 297 -6.85 50.87 -30.67
N ARG A 298 -6.01 50.49 -31.64
CA ARG A 298 -5.18 49.28 -31.55
C ARG A 298 -4.24 49.32 -30.37
N ASN A 299 -3.56 50.46 -30.15
CA ASN A 299 -2.62 50.60 -29.05
C ASN A 299 -3.33 50.56 -27.69
N LEU A 300 -4.51 51.19 -27.59
CA LEU A 300 -5.35 51.14 -26.40
C LEU A 300 -5.80 49.71 -26.11
N LEU A 301 -6.36 49.01 -27.10
CA LEU A 301 -6.85 47.65 -26.95
C LEU A 301 -5.72 46.64 -26.70
N LYS A 302 -4.55 46.80 -27.32
CA LYS A 302 -3.36 45.95 -27.03
C LYS A 302 -2.69 46.26 -25.70
N SER A 303 -2.97 47.41 -25.08
CA SER A 303 -2.35 47.77 -23.80
C SER A 303 -2.94 47.00 -22.62
N ASP A 304 -4.16 46.46 -22.78
CA ASP A 304 -4.78 45.59 -21.79
C ASP A 304 -4.44 44.12 -22.10
N ALA A 305 -3.80 43.45 -21.15
CA ALA A 305 -3.44 42.04 -21.25
C ALA A 305 -4.67 41.10 -21.28
N ALA A 306 -5.86 41.60 -20.94
CA ALA A 306 -7.11 40.86 -21.00
C ALA A 306 -7.81 40.95 -22.37
N VAL A 307 -7.20 41.56 -23.40
CA VAL A 307 -7.81 41.74 -24.73
C VAL A 307 -7.00 41.02 -25.81
N ASP A 308 -7.63 40.06 -26.48
CA ASP A 308 -7.09 39.39 -27.66
C ASP A 308 -7.57 40.14 -28.92
N LEU A 309 -6.73 41.04 -29.44
CA LEU A 309 -7.05 41.86 -30.61
C LEU A 309 -6.58 41.21 -31.92
N VAL A 310 -7.52 40.93 -32.83
CA VAL A 310 -7.25 40.63 -34.24
C VAL A 310 -7.65 41.85 -35.07
N HIS A 311 -6.71 42.35 -35.88
CA HIS A 311 -6.92 43.54 -36.69
C HIS A 311 -6.81 43.21 -38.19
N PHE A 312 -7.87 43.50 -38.95
CA PHE A 312 -7.87 43.43 -40.40
C PHE A 312 -8.02 44.82 -41.01
N THR A 313 -7.15 45.12 -41.97
CA THR A 313 -7.30 46.29 -42.83
C THR A 313 -7.74 45.80 -44.21
N ILE A 314 -8.98 46.10 -44.57
CA ILE A 314 -9.55 45.82 -45.88
C ILE A 314 -9.16 46.98 -46.80
N LEU A 315 -8.03 46.83 -47.49
CA LEU A 315 -7.42 47.88 -48.32
C LEU A 315 -8.20 48.20 -49.62
N ARG A 316 -9.37 47.58 -49.84
CA ARG A 316 -10.19 47.77 -51.04
C ARG A 316 -11.58 48.28 -50.66
N PRO A 317 -11.90 49.55 -50.96
CA PRO A 317 -13.27 50.05 -50.94
C PRO A 317 -14.13 49.27 -51.97
N PRO A 318 -15.42 49.01 -51.70
CA PRO A 318 -16.33 48.36 -52.66
C PRO A 318 -16.42 49.08 -54.02
N GLU A 319 -16.06 50.35 -54.03
CA GLU A 319 -16.21 51.30 -55.14
C GLU A 319 -15.01 51.31 -56.10
N LYS A 320 -13.86 50.73 -55.73
CA LYS A 320 -12.69 50.59 -56.62
C LYS A 320 -12.72 49.26 -57.38
N GLN A 321 -13.20 49.32 -58.62
CA GLN A 321 -13.05 48.22 -59.58
C GLN A 321 -11.65 48.26 -60.22
N ASP A 322 -10.77 47.34 -59.82
CA ASP A 322 -9.60 46.99 -60.63
C ASP A 322 -10.08 46.07 -61.76
N GLY A 323 -9.72 46.37 -63.01
CA GLY A 323 -10.04 45.54 -64.20
C GLY A 323 -9.38 44.16 -64.23
N THR A 324 -8.92 43.65 -63.10
CA THR A 324 -8.23 42.37 -62.95
C THR A 324 -9.25 41.27 -62.64
N PRO A 325 -9.24 40.13 -63.36
CA PRO A 325 -10.18 39.03 -63.13
C PRO A 325 -10.15 38.48 -61.70
N ILE A 326 -11.31 38.15 -61.14
CA ILE A 326 -11.50 37.72 -59.72
C ILE A 326 -10.58 36.55 -59.32
N HIS A 327 -10.33 35.60 -60.24
CA HIS A 327 -9.47 34.44 -60.01
C HIS A 327 -7.98 34.77 -59.82
N GLN A 328 -7.55 36.00 -60.14
CA GLN A 328 -6.18 36.48 -59.97
C GLN A 328 -6.01 37.37 -58.73
N LEU A 329 -7.11 37.66 -58.01
CA LEU A 329 -7.15 38.65 -56.93
C LEU A 329 -7.16 38.04 -55.52
N SER A 330 -7.30 36.72 -55.37
CA SER A 330 -7.38 36.06 -54.06
C SER A 330 -6.17 35.18 -53.80
N LEU A 331 -5.43 35.42 -52.71
CA LEU A 331 -4.36 34.53 -52.23
C LEU A 331 -4.90 33.29 -51.49
N ILE A 332 -6.20 33.27 -51.17
CA ILE A 332 -6.96 32.11 -50.68
C ILE A 332 -8.38 32.23 -51.26
N ALA A 333 -8.87 31.20 -51.95
CA ALA A 333 -10.23 31.19 -52.49
C ALA A 333 -11.25 31.07 -51.34
N PHE A 334 -12.20 32.00 -51.27
CA PHE A 334 -13.38 31.84 -50.41
C PHE A 334 -14.37 30.88 -51.10
N PRO A 335 -14.97 29.92 -50.37
CA PRO A 335 -15.97 29.00 -50.92
C PRO A 335 -17.29 29.69 -51.28
#